data_AF-A0A2E2FMZ3-F1
#
_entry.id   AF-A0A2E2FMZ3-F1
#
_cell.length_a   1.000
_cell.length_b   1.000
_cell.length_c   1.000
_cell.angle_alpha   90.00
_cell.angle_beta   90.00
_cell.angle_gamma   90.00
#
_symmetry.space_group_name_H-M   'P 1'
#
loop_
_entity.id
_entity.type
_entity.pdbx_description
1 polymer ?
#
loop_
_entity_poly.entity_id
_entity_poly.type
_entity_poly.pdbx_seq_one_letter_code
_entity_poly.pdbx_strand_id
1 'polypeptide(L)'
;MPELGKAWCRFFDNQPNVNVVEADIFDINVDAIVSPGNSFGFMDGGLDLLISKQMGWAIQTELKKRINASPLRELLVGQTETIATNNQLVICAPTMRIPGSDGILESVNAYLAMKAILIEGLANNNITSIAIPGLCTGTGKMSPFVAAKQMFAAYSEVILNQKPEFPLYIDAIKQQRYLKRDTPKYE
;
A
#
# COMPACT_ATOMS: atom_id res chain seq x y z
N MET A 1 -20.59 3.60 0.37
CA MET A 1 -19.34 2.89 0.03
C MET A 1 -18.86 3.21 -1.37
N PRO A 2 -17.69 3.84 -1.52
CA PRO A 2 -17.05 4.12 -2.81
C PRO A 2 -16.73 2.85 -3.60
N GLU A 3 -16.46 2.98 -4.90
CA GLU A 3 -16.14 1.86 -5.80
C GLU A 3 -14.99 0.97 -5.29
N LEU A 4 -13.97 1.57 -4.67
CA LEU A 4 -12.87 0.82 -4.07
C LEU A 4 -13.31 -0.01 -2.86
N GLY A 5 -14.19 0.53 -2.01
CA GLY A 5 -14.73 -0.24 -0.89
C GLY A 5 -15.56 -1.43 -1.37
N LYS A 6 -16.40 -1.24 -2.39
CA LYS A 6 -17.15 -2.34 -3.02
C LYS A 6 -16.20 -3.39 -3.61
N ALA A 7 -15.12 -2.96 -4.26
CA ALA A 7 -14.11 -3.87 -4.80
C ALA A 7 -13.38 -4.64 -3.69
N TRP A 8 -13.02 -3.99 -2.59
CA TRP A 8 -12.44 -4.68 -1.44
C TRP A 8 -13.39 -5.70 -0.83
N CYS A 9 -14.67 -5.40 -0.63
CA CYS A 9 -15.64 -6.38 -0.13
C CYS A 9 -15.65 -7.65 -1.00
N ARG A 10 -15.57 -7.53 -2.34
CA ARG A 10 -15.50 -8.71 -3.24
C ARG A 10 -14.31 -9.63 -2.97
N PHE A 11 -13.17 -9.09 -2.52
CA PHE A 11 -11.95 -9.87 -2.27
C PHE A 11 -11.76 -10.25 -0.79
N PHE A 12 -12.16 -9.37 0.14
CA PHE A 12 -11.81 -9.46 1.55
C PHE A 12 -12.96 -9.88 2.47
N ASP A 13 -14.21 -9.99 2.01
CA ASP A 13 -15.39 -10.26 2.88
C ASP A 13 -15.24 -11.47 3.81
N ASN A 14 -14.53 -12.51 3.35
CA ASN A 14 -14.36 -13.75 4.09
C ASN A 14 -13.05 -13.81 4.91
N GLN A 15 -12.34 -12.68 5.08
CA GLN A 15 -11.07 -12.65 5.80
C GLN A 15 -11.29 -12.19 7.25
N PRO A 16 -11.08 -13.07 8.27
CA PRO A 16 -11.46 -12.78 9.66
C PRO A 16 -10.66 -11.63 10.30
N ASN A 17 -9.48 -11.33 9.75
CA ASN A 17 -8.57 -10.29 10.27
C ASN A 17 -8.61 -9.01 9.43
N VAL A 18 -9.66 -8.81 8.61
CA VAL A 18 -9.79 -7.62 7.75
C VAL A 18 -11.18 -7.03 7.91
N ASN A 19 -11.22 -5.73 8.20
CA ASN A 19 -12.45 -4.95 8.20
C ASN A 19 -12.38 -3.91 7.08
N VAL A 20 -13.34 -3.95 6.16
CA VAL A 20 -13.49 -2.90 5.13
C VAL A 20 -14.39 -1.81 5.69
N VAL A 21 -13.83 -0.63 5.95
CA VAL A 21 -14.54 0.49 6.58
C VAL A 21 -14.57 1.72 5.67
N GLU A 22 -15.69 2.45 5.70
CA GLU A 22 -15.82 3.76 5.08
C GLU A 22 -15.72 4.81 6.18
N ALA A 23 -14.54 5.38 6.36
CA ALA A 23 -14.22 6.32 7.44
C ALA A 23 -13.04 7.22 7.03
N ASP A 24 -12.83 8.30 7.79
CA ASP A 24 -11.54 8.99 7.79
C ASP A 24 -10.49 8.08 8.45
N ILE A 25 -9.30 7.98 7.85
CA ILE A 25 -8.24 7.13 8.37
C ILE A 25 -7.75 7.61 9.75
N PHE A 26 -7.91 8.89 10.06
CA PHE A 26 -7.52 9.46 11.36
C PHE A 26 -8.49 9.13 12.49
N ASP A 27 -9.71 8.71 12.16
CA ASP A 27 -10.73 8.30 13.14
C ASP A 27 -10.62 6.80 13.51
N ILE A 28 -9.73 6.07 12.84
CA ILE A 28 -9.52 4.64 13.06
C ILE A 28 -8.47 4.42 14.16
N ASN A 29 -8.87 3.79 15.26
CA ASN A 29 -7.97 3.44 16.35
C ASN A 29 -7.14 2.19 16.00
N VAL A 30 -5.92 2.40 15.51
CA VAL A 30 -4.94 1.38 15.13
C VAL A 30 -3.53 1.79 15.52
N ASP A 31 -2.60 0.84 15.57
CA ASP A 31 -1.20 1.11 15.94
C ASP A 31 -0.45 1.86 14.83
N ALA A 32 -0.81 1.58 13.57
CA ALA A 32 -0.17 2.20 12.41
C ALA A 32 -1.16 2.61 11.31
N ILE A 33 -0.87 3.73 10.65
CA ILE A 33 -1.51 4.11 9.38
C ILE A 33 -0.49 4.05 8.24
N VAL A 34 -0.97 3.84 7.02
CA VAL A 34 -0.10 3.84 5.83
C VAL A 34 -0.14 5.18 5.12
N SER A 35 1.04 5.68 4.77
CA SER A 35 1.27 6.81 3.84
C SER A 35 1.69 6.25 2.48
N PRO A 36 0.77 6.17 1.49
CA PRO A 36 1.02 5.55 0.18
C PRO A 36 1.69 6.53 -0.81
N GLY A 37 2.84 7.06 -0.43
CA GLY A 37 3.49 8.19 -1.11
C GLY A 37 4.41 7.82 -2.30
N ASN A 38 5.51 8.55 -2.42
CA ASN A 38 6.50 8.42 -3.50
C ASN A 38 7.91 8.11 -2.98
N SER A 39 8.79 7.67 -3.89
CA SER A 39 10.15 7.23 -3.55
C SER A 39 11.09 8.31 -3.01
N PHE A 40 10.71 9.59 -3.06
CA PHE A 40 11.50 10.71 -2.55
C PHE A 40 10.98 11.27 -1.22
N GLY A 41 9.92 10.67 -0.67
CA GLY A 41 9.36 11.04 0.62
C GLY A 41 8.68 12.41 0.64
N PHE A 42 8.25 12.94 -0.51
CA PHE A 42 7.39 14.13 -0.52
C PHE A 42 5.99 13.76 -0.01
N MET A 43 5.45 14.59 0.88
CA MET A 43 4.15 14.40 1.53
C MET A 43 3.24 15.62 1.32
N ASP A 44 3.31 16.25 0.16
CA ASP A 44 2.63 17.51 -0.17
C ASP A 44 1.37 17.35 -1.02
N GLY A 45 0.93 16.11 -1.29
CA GLY A 45 -0.28 15.82 -2.05
C GLY A 45 -1.14 14.69 -1.46
N GLY A 46 -2.41 14.65 -1.86
CA GLY A 46 -3.35 13.58 -1.52
C GLY A 46 -3.48 13.33 -0.01
N LEU A 47 -3.49 12.05 0.36
CA LEU A 47 -3.54 11.61 1.76
C LEU A 47 -2.26 12.00 2.53
N ASP A 48 -1.09 11.99 1.89
CA ASP A 48 0.19 12.30 2.55
C ASP A 48 0.24 13.75 3.08
N LEU A 49 -0.42 14.67 2.36
CA LEU A 49 -0.60 16.05 2.83
C LEU A 49 -1.48 16.12 4.08
N LEU A 50 -2.55 15.32 4.14
CA LEU A 50 -3.42 15.26 5.31
C LEU A 50 -2.67 14.66 6.51
N ILE A 51 -1.90 13.59 6.29
CA ILE A 51 -1.05 12.99 7.33
C ILE A 51 -0.06 14.02 7.87
N SER A 52 0.65 14.74 6.99
CA SER A 52 1.61 15.77 7.40
C SER A 52 0.97 16.93 8.16
N LYS A 53 -0.25 17.34 7.77
CA LYS A 53 -1.00 18.39 8.46
C LYS A 53 -1.49 17.94 9.84
N GLN A 54 -1.99 16.71 9.94
CA GLN A 54 -2.59 16.18 11.16
C GLN A 54 -1.54 15.74 12.19
N MET A 55 -0.47 15.09 11.73
CA MET A 55 0.54 14.45 12.58
C MET A 55 1.88 15.19 12.61
N GLY A 56 2.03 16.21 11.77
CA GLY A 56 3.17 17.11 11.74
C GLY A 56 4.21 16.80 10.65
N TRP A 57 4.82 17.86 10.13
CA TRP A 57 5.84 17.81 9.06
C TRP A 57 7.16 17.15 9.46
N ALA A 58 7.34 16.81 10.74
CA ALA A 58 8.49 16.05 11.21
C ALA A 58 8.61 14.68 10.54
N ILE A 59 7.47 14.08 10.15
CA ILE A 59 7.42 12.80 9.42
C ILE A 59 8.18 12.93 8.10
N GLN A 60 7.83 13.93 7.27
CA GLN A 60 8.51 14.17 6.00
C GLN A 60 10.01 14.44 6.20
N THR A 61 10.35 15.25 7.20
CA THR A 61 11.76 15.59 7.49
C THR A 61 12.57 14.35 7.83
N GLU A 62 12.07 13.49 8.72
CA GLU A 62 12.74 12.26 9.12
C GLU A 62 12.78 11.24 7.97
N LEU A 63 11.69 11.08 7.22
CA LEU A 63 11.63 10.19 6.05
C LEU A 63 12.71 10.56 5.05
N LYS A 64 12.77 11.84 4.66
CA LYS A 64 13.77 12.33 3.70
C LYS A 64 15.19 12.22 4.24
N LYS A 65 15.40 12.39 5.55
CA LYS A 65 16.71 12.17 6.17
C LYS A 65 17.15 10.72 6.03
N ARG A 66 16.27 9.74 6.33
CA ARG A 66 16.56 8.30 6.17
C ARG A 66 16.79 7.92 4.72
N ILE A 67 15.94 8.38 3.81
CA ILE A 67 16.10 8.18 2.37
C ILE A 67 17.46 8.71 1.90
N ASN A 68 17.84 9.92 2.30
CA ASN A 68 19.12 10.52 1.91
C ASN A 68 20.34 9.80 2.52
N ALA A 69 20.19 9.15 3.66
CA ALA A 69 21.25 8.36 4.28
C ALA A 69 21.35 6.94 3.68
N SER A 70 20.30 6.47 3.00
CA SER A 70 20.30 5.14 2.39
C SER A 70 21.22 5.10 1.15
N PRO A 71 21.87 3.96 0.85
CA PRO A 71 22.68 3.81 -0.36
C PRO A 71 21.91 4.06 -1.66
N LEU A 72 20.62 3.69 -1.68
CA LEU A 72 19.76 3.86 -2.85
C LEU A 72 19.29 5.31 -3.06
N ARG A 73 19.32 6.14 -2.00
CA ARG A 73 18.86 7.54 -2.01
C ARG A 73 17.39 7.70 -2.43
N GLU A 74 16.64 6.60 -2.41
CA GLU A 74 15.23 6.45 -2.75
C GLU A 74 14.63 5.36 -1.86
N LEU A 75 13.37 5.51 -1.48
CA LEU A 75 12.57 4.42 -0.93
C LEU A 75 11.81 3.76 -2.10
N LEU A 76 12.21 2.58 -2.53
CA LEU A 76 11.65 1.97 -3.74
C LEU A 76 10.24 1.42 -3.48
N VAL A 77 9.43 1.33 -4.54
CA VAL A 77 8.15 0.62 -4.47
C VAL A 77 8.41 -0.84 -4.09
N GLY A 78 7.75 -1.32 -3.02
CA GLY A 78 8.06 -2.61 -2.40
C GLY A 78 9.01 -2.53 -1.20
N GLN A 79 9.36 -1.33 -0.76
CA GLN A 79 10.04 -1.06 0.52
C GLN A 79 9.14 -0.20 1.42
N THR A 80 9.47 -0.16 2.70
CA THR A 80 8.79 0.66 3.72
C THR A 80 9.81 1.35 4.62
N GLU A 81 9.42 2.50 5.16
CA GLU A 81 10.05 3.13 6.31
C GLU A 81 8.97 3.45 7.34
N THR A 82 9.15 3.00 8.58
CA THR A 82 8.20 3.26 9.66
C THR A 82 8.70 4.41 10.52
N ILE A 83 7.88 5.46 10.64
CA ILE A 83 8.18 6.64 11.43
C ILE A 83 7.24 6.69 12.62
N ALA A 84 7.82 6.77 13.81
CA ALA A 84 7.07 6.98 15.03
C ALA A 84 6.65 8.45 15.16
N THR A 85 5.39 8.65 15.52
CA THR A 85 4.86 9.95 15.95
C THR A 85 4.45 9.85 17.43
N ASN A 86 3.89 10.91 17.99
CA ASN A 86 3.52 10.94 19.41
C ASN A 86 2.51 9.84 19.80
N ASN A 87 1.55 9.54 18.92
CA ASN A 87 0.40 8.69 19.27
C ASN A 87 0.20 7.48 18.32
N GLN A 88 0.95 7.39 17.21
CA GLN A 88 0.73 6.37 16.20
C GLN A 88 1.97 6.19 15.31
N LEU A 89 2.15 5.01 14.72
CA LEU A 89 3.17 4.77 13.70
C LEU A 89 2.65 5.14 12.31
N VAL A 90 3.53 5.66 11.46
CA VAL A 90 3.24 5.90 10.04
C VAL A 90 4.16 5.03 9.20
N ILE A 91 3.59 4.07 8.48
CA ILE A 91 4.30 3.23 7.51
C ILE A 91 4.31 3.99 6.18
N CYS A 92 5.46 4.56 5.82
CA CYS A 92 5.67 5.20 4.53
C CYS A 92 5.96 4.11 3.49
N ALA A 93 5.03 3.90 2.56
CA ALA A 93 5.07 2.82 1.57
C ALA A 93 4.86 3.38 0.15
N PRO A 94 5.93 3.59 -0.63
CA PRO A 94 5.81 4.20 -1.94
C PRO A 94 4.96 3.39 -2.91
N THR A 95 4.02 4.07 -3.57
CA THR A 95 3.19 3.50 -4.65
C THR A 95 3.60 3.97 -6.04
N MET A 96 4.56 4.89 -6.09
CA MET A 96 5.12 5.46 -7.31
C MET A 96 6.52 5.99 -7.02
N ARG A 97 7.34 6.13 -8.07
CA ARG A 97 8.67 6.71 -7.92
C ARG A 97 8.60 8.23 -7.75
N ILE A 98 7.94 8.90 -8.70
CA ILE A 98 7.63 10.33 -8.66
C ILE A 98 6.11 10.52 -8.54
N PRO A 99 5.64 11.61 -7.91
CA PRO A 99 4.22 11.95 -7.91
C PRO A 99 3.63 12.05 -9.32
N GLY A 100 2.57 11.30 -9.59
CA GLY A 100 1.88 11.31 -10.89
C GLY A 100 1.16 10.00 -11.19
N SER A 101 0.58 9.92 -12.39
CA SER A 101 -0.11 8.73 -12.89
C SER A 101 0.70 7.92 -13.90
N ASP A 102 1.80 8.49 -14.42
CA ASP A 102 2.55 7.91 -15.52
C ASP A 102 3.11 6.53 -15.16
N GLY A 103 2.68 5.52 -15.90
CA GLY A 103 3.06 4.12 -15.67
C GLY A 103 2.41 3.46 -14.44
N ILE A 104 1.59 4.16 -13.66
CA ILE A 104 0.99 3.64 -12.42
C ILE A 104 -0.28 2.82 -12.69
N LEU A 105 -1.14 3.26 -13.61
CA LEU A 105 -2.41 2.57 -13.91
C LEU A 105 -2.20 1.09 -14.29
N GLU A 106 -1.17 0.83 -15.08
CA GLU A 106 -0.81 -0.49 -15.62
C GLU A 106 0.31 -1.18 -14.82
N SER A 107 0.63 -0.67 -13.63
CA SER A 107 1.71 -1.20 -12.78
C SER A 107 1.28 -2.38 -11.92
N VAL A 108 2.24 -2.95 -11.18
CA VAL A 108 1.99 -3.87 -10.06
C VAL A 108 2.27 -3.19 -8.71
N ASN A 109 2.26 -1.86 -8.67
CA ASN A 109 2.76 -1.10 -7.52
C ASN A 109 1.88 -1.27 -6.28
N ALA A 110 0.55 -1.40 -6.45
CA ALA A 110 -0.35 -1.67 -5.33
C ALA A 110 -0.04 -3.03 -4.69
N TYR A 111 0.28 -4.05 -5.50
CA TYR A 111 0.70 -5.37 -5.01
C TYR A 111 2.03 -5.29 -4.25
N LEU A 112 3.06 -4.65 -4.83
CA LEU A 112 4.38 -4.53 -4.20
C LEU A 112 4.34 -3.72 -2.90
N ALA A 113 3.64 -2.58 -2.90
CA ALA A 113 3.48 -1.75 -1.71
C ALA A 113 2.71 -2.51 -0.61
N MET A 114 1.60 -3.18 -0.95
CA MET A 114 0.84 -3.99 0.00
C MET A 114 1.68 -5.10 0.61
N LYS A 115 2.50 -5.82 -0.19
CA LYS A 115 3.39 -6.84 0.35
C LYS A 115 4.37 -6.27 1.37
N ALA A 116 4.99 -5.13 1.06
CA ALA A 116 5.94 -4.49 1.96
C ALA A 116 5.28 -4.01 3.26
N ILE A 117 4.08 -3.40 3.17
CA ILE A 117 3.27 -2.99 4.33
C ILE A 117 2.97 -4.19 5.24
N LEU A 118 2.51 -5.30 4.68
CA LEU A 118 2.15 -6.49 5.46
C LEU A 118 3.38 -7.14 6.11
N ILE A 119 4.51 -7.19 5.40
CA ILE A 119 5.77 -7.71 5.94
C ILE A 119 6.26 -6.83 7.10
N GLU A 120 6.22 -5.50 6.95
CA GLU A 120 6.54 -4.56 8.03
C GLU A 120 5.62 -4.77 9.24
N GLY A 121 4.31 -4.90 9.01
CA GLY A 121 3.34 -5.18 10.06
C GLY A 121 3.62 -6.46 10.84
N LEU A 122 4.08 -7.53 10.17
CA LEU A 122 4.44 -8.79 10.82
C LEU A 122 5.80 -8.72 11.53
N ALA A 123 6.75 -7.93 11.01
CA ALA A 123 8.11 -7.84 11.54
C ALA A 123 8.24 -6.88 12.74
N ASN A 124 7.33 -5.91 12.83
CA ASN A 124 7.38 -4.86 13.85
C ASN A 124 6.47 -5.19 15.03
N ASN A 125 7.06 -5.59 16.16
CA ASN A 125 6.32 -5.99 17.38
C ASN A 125 5.41 -4.91 17.98
N ASN A 126 5.55 -3.64 17.56
CA ASN A 126 4.70 -2.54 18.00
C ASN A 126 3.45 -2.36 17.12
N ILE A 127 3.25 -3.21 16.12
CA ILE A 127 2.13 -3.14 15.17
C ILE A 127 1.31 -4.41 15.30
N THR A 128 0.09 -4.28 15.82
CA THR A 128 -0.92 -5.36 15.85
C THR A 128 -2.09 -5.06 14.92
N SER A 129 -2.24 -3.80 14.52
CA SER A 129 -3.33 -3.31 13.67
C SER A 129 -2.84 -2.19 12.74
N ILE A 130 -3.31 -2.22 11.49
CA ILE A 130 -2.90 -1.25 10.45
C ILE A 130 -4.15 -0.76 9.71
N ALA A 131 -4.29 0.56 9.57
CA ALA A 131 -5.23 1.14 8.61
C ALA A 131 -4.52 1.38 7.27
N ILE A 132 -5.02 0.73 6.22
CA ILE A 132 -4.44 0.76 4.88
C ILE A 132 -5.44 1.47 3.94
N PRO A 133 -5.06 2.61 3.33
CA PRO A 133 -5.91 3.32 2.37
C PRO A 133 -5.88 2.65 1.00
N GLY A 134 -6.60 3.22 0.04
CA GLY A 134 -6.48 2.81 -1.35
C GLY A 134 -5.08 3.05 -1.92
N LEU A 135 -4.43 1.97 -2.36
CA LEU A 135 -3.11 2.05 -2.99
C LEU A 135 -3.26 2.31 -4.50
N CYS A 136 -2.51 3.29 -5.03
CA CYS A 136 -2.51 3.68 -6.45
C CYS A 136 -3.82 4.28 -7.02
N THR A 137 -4.92 4.35 -6.27
CA THR A 137 -6.24 4.74 -6.82
C THR A 137 -6.49 6.25 -6.90
N GLY A 138 -5.76 7.05 -6.10
CA GLY A 138 -5.85 8.52 -6.10
C GLY A 138 -5.09 9.16 -7.26
N THR A 139 -3.92 9.72 -6.98
CA THR A 139 -3.03 10.32 -8.00
C THR A 139 -2.62 9.31 -9.07
N GLY A 140 -2.43 8.04 -8.69
CA GLY A 140 -2.04 6.97 -9.60
C GLY A 140 -3.12 6.50 -10.58
N LYS A 141 -4.39 6.87 -10.37
CA LYS A 141 -5.56 6.55 -11.22
C LYS A 141 -5.77 5.06 -11.54
N MET A 142 -5.18 4.15 -10.76
CA MET A 142 -5.41 2.71 -10.91
C MET A 142 -6.89 2.38 -10.70
N SER A 143 -7.45 1.52 -11.54
CA SER A 143 -8.82 1.00 -11.39
C SER A 143 -9.04 0.46 -9.97
N PRO A 144 -10.16 0.81 -9.29
CA PRO A 144 -10.46 0.28 -7.96
C PRO A 144 -10.44 -1.25 -7.90
N PHE A 145 -10.91 -1.93 -8.95
CA PHE A 145 -10.89 -3.38 -9.03
C PHE A 145 -9.47 -3.94 -9.12
N VAL A 146 -8.63 -3.37 -9.98
CA VAL A 146 -7.22 -3.77 -10.13
C VAL A 146 -6.46 -3.54 -8.83
N ALA A 147 -6.65 -2.39 -8.18
CA ALA A 147 -6.02 -2.08 -6.90
C ALA A 147 -6.44 -3.08 -5.82
N ALA A 148 -7.74 -3.32 -5.64
CA ALA A 148 -8.26 -4.28 -4.65
C ALA A 148 -7.72 -5.70 -4.89
N LYS A 149 -7.70 -6.16 -6.14
CA LYS A 149 -7.16 -7.46 -6.53
C LYS A 149 -5.66 -7.58 -6.25
N GLN A 150 -4.89 -6.54 -6.56
CA GLN A 150 -3.44 -6.52 -6.29
C GLN A 150 -3.15 -6.53 -4.80
N MET A 151 -3.90 -5.75 -4.01
CA MET A 151 -3.81 -5.75 -2.55
C MET A 151 -4.18 -7.12 -1.97
N PHE A 152 -5.23 -7.76 -2.49
CA PHE A 152 -5.62 -9.10 -2.05
C PHE A 152 -4.59 -10.16 -2.41
N ALA A 153 -4.00 -10.12 -3.61
CA ALA A 153 -2.94 -11.04 -3.99
C ALA A 153 -1.72 -10.95 -3.04
N ALA A 154 -1.35 -9.73 -2.63
CA ALA A 154 -0.32 -9.52 -1.62
C ALA A 154 -0.72 -10.11 -0.25
N TYR A 155 -1.97 -9.89 0.18
CA TYR A 155 -2.52 -10.45 1.41
C TYR A 155 -2.52 -11.98 1.42
N SER A 156 -2.97 -12.60 0.32
CA SER A 156 -2.94 -14.06 0.14
C SER A 156 -1.54 -14.64 0.31
N GLU A 157 -0.53 -14.00 -0.27
CA GLU A 157 0.85 -14.48 -0.18
C GLU A 157 1.45 -14.31 1.22
N VAL A 158 1.25 -13.14 1.84
CA VAL A 158 1.93 -12.78 3.09
C VAL A 158 1.17 -13.29 4.32
N ILE A 159 -0.15 -13.11 4.37
CA ILE A 159 -0.98 -13.44 5.54
C ILE A 159 -1.57 -14.84 5.43
N LEU A 160 -2.09 -15.23 4.26
CA LEU A 160 -2.66 -16.58 4.06
C LEU A 160 -1.60 -17.63 3.69
N ASN A 161 -0.33 -17.21 3.56
CA ASN A 161 0.81 -18.07 3.19
C ASN A 161 0.60 -18.84 1.87
N GLN A 162 -0.22 -18.31 0.95
CA GLN A 162 -0.48 -18.86 -0.38
C GLN A 162 0.64 -18.43 -1.32
N LYS A 163 1.79 -19.08 -1.20
CA LYS A 163 3.01 -18.71 -1.94
C LYS A 163 2.98 -19.32 -3.36
N PRO A 164 2.83 -18.51 -4.42
CA PRO A 164 2.92 -19.00 -5.79
C PRO A 164 4.34 -19.49 -6.08
N GLU A 165 4.44 -20.60 -6.79
CA GLU A 165 5.71 -21.11 -7.31
C GLU A 165 5.90 -20.69 -8.77
N PHE A 166 7.14 -20.39 -9.14
CA PHE A 166 7.51 -20.00 -10.50
C PHE A 166 8.56 -20.94 -11.06
N PRO A 167 8.24 -22.22 -11.30
CA PRO A 167 9.20 -23.18 -11.86
C PRO A 167 9.66 -22.75 -13.26
N LEU A 168 8.83 -22.01 -14.01
CA LEU A 168 9.14 -21.49 -15.32
C LEU A 168 8.88 -19.98 -15.40
N TYR A 169 9.64 -19.28 -16.26
CA TYR A 169 9.46 -17.84 -16.47
C TYR A 169 8.04 -17.47 -16.93
N ILE A 170 7.35 -18.39 -17.64
CA ILE A 170 5.98 -18.19 -18.11
C ILE A 170 4.98 -18.05 -16.97
N ASP A 171 5.25 -18.67 -15.81
CA ASP A 171 4.36 -18.61 -14.66
C ASP A 171 4.40 -17.22 -14.02
N ALA A 172 5.58 -16.60 -13.96
CA ALA A 172 5.75 -15.21 -13.54
C ALA A 172 5.04 -14.24 -14.51
N ILE A 173 5.12 -14.48 -15.83
CA ILE A 173 4.39 -13.69 -16.83
C ILE A 173 2.87 -13.80 -16.62
N LYS A 174 2.37 -15.02 -16.39
CA LYS A 174 0.94 -15.26 -16.14
C LYS A 174 0.48 -14.53 -14.87
N GLN A 175 1.26 -14.57 -13.80
CA GLN A 175 0.94 -13.86 -12.58
C GLN A 175 0.93 -12.34 -12.79
N GLN A 176 1.94 -11.78 -13.46
CA GLN A 176 1.97 -10.35 -13.76
C GLN A 176 0.76 -9.91 -14.59
N ARG A 177 0.38 -10.68 -15.61
CA ARG A 177 -0.83 -10.42 -16.42
C ARG A 177 -2.10 -10.54 -15.57
N TYR A 178 -2.16 -11.54 -14.70
CA TYR A 178 -3.27 -11.71 -13.77
C TYR A 178 -3.43 -10.49 -12.86
N LEU A 179 -2.35 -9.98 -12.27
CA LEU A 179 -2.37 -8.79 -11.39
C LEU A 179 -2.88 -7.53 -12.11
N LYS A 180 -2.56 -7.36 -13.39
CA LYS A 180 -2.92 -6.16 -14.17
C LYS A 180 -4.32 -6.19 -14.80
N ARG A 181 -4.89 -7.38 -15.03
CA ARG A 181 -6.14 -7.54 -15.79
C ARG A 181 -7.36 -6.87 -15.14
N ASP A 182 -7.95 -5.88 -15.79
CA ASP A 182 -9.14 -5.17 -15.29
C ASP A 182 -10.47 -5.83 -15.72
N THR A 183 -10.60 -7.13 -15.50
CA THR A 183 -11.87 -7.85 -15.74
C THR A 183 -12.11 -8.87 -14.62
N PRO A 184 -13.31 -8.89 -14.02
CA PRO A 184 -13.80 -10.04 -13.29
C PRO A 184 -13.76 -11.25 -14.23
N LYS A 185 -13.22 -12.38 -13.78
CA LYS A 185 -13.20 -13.58 -14.64
C LYS A 185 -14.60 -14.12 -14.96
N TYR A 186 -15.65 -13.63 -14.29
CA TYR A 186 -17.04 -14.02 -14.48
C TYR A 186 -17.96 -12.86 -14.07
N GLU A 187 -18.47 -12.13 -15.07
CA GLU A 187 -19.84 -11.59 -15.11
C GLU A 187 -20.54 -12.27 -16.30
#